data_AF-A0A6I3SQI0-F1
#
_entry.id   AF-A0A6I3SQI0-F1
#
_cell.length_a   1.000
_cell.length_b   1.000
_cell.length_c   1.000
_cell.angle_alpha   90.00
_cell.angle_beta   90.00
_cell.angle_gamma   90.00
#
_symmetry.space_group_name_H-M   'P 1'
#
loop_
_entity.id
_entity.type
_entity.pdbx_description
1 polymer ?
#
loop_
_entity_poly.entity_id
_entity_poly.type
_entity_poly.pdbx_seq_one_letter_code
_entity_poly.pdbx_strand_id
1 'polypeptide(L)'
;MPIPTLPEAKAELLHSIALEEVAIAHILNAEGEKIQKALTCEHKLDDLIAIDASVASVLRLLIKKEMILQFKLESTLTLPNSTHPHPHP
;
A
#
# COMPACT_ATOMS: atom_id res chain seq x y z
N MET A 1 -21.79 11.82 15.10
CA MET A 1 -20.74 10.82 15.37
C MET A 1 -19.84 11.39 16.45
N PRO A 2 -19.47 10.63 17.50
CA PRO A 2 -18.51 11.12 18.50
C PRO A 2 -17.14 11.37 17.84
N ILE A 3 -16.39 12.33 18.38
CA ILE A 3 -15.01 12.59 17.94
C ILE A 3 -14.14 11.42 18.43
N PRO A 4 -13.38 10.75 17.54
CA PRO A 4 -12.52 9.64 17.94
C PRO A 4 -11.43 10.12 18.89
N THR A 5 -11.11 9.28 19.88
CA THR A 5 -9.94 9.49 20.74
C THR A 5 -8.66 9.30 19.93
N LEU A 6 -7.54 9.85 20.41
CA LEU A 6 -6.26 9.72 19.71
C LEU A 6 -5.83 8.25 19.47
N PRO A 7 -5.99 7.31 20.42
CA PRO A 7 -5.72 5.89 20.15
C PRO A 7 -6.63 5.28 19.07
N GLU A 8 -7.91 5.63 19.05
CA GLU A 8 -8.86 5.16 18.02
C GLU A 8 -8.47 5.70 16.64
N ALA A 9 -8.19 7.01 16.53
CA ALA A 9 -7.74 7.62 15.28
C ALA A 9 -6.41 7.01 14.78
N LYS A 10 -5.46 6.71 15.69
CA LYS A 10 -4.21 6.02 15.35
C LYS A 10 -4.47 4.61 14.81
N ALA A 11 -5.38 3.86 15.43
CA ALA A 11 -5.76 2.53 14.96
C ALA A 11 -6.45 2.58 13.58
N GLU A 12 -7.33 3.56 13.35
CA GLU A 12 -7.98 3.78 12.04
C GLU A 12 -6.95 4.11 10.94
N LEU A 13 -5.95 4.94 11.24
CA LEU A 13 -4.86 5.25 10.30
C LEU A 13 -4.01 4.02 9.96
N LEU A 14 -3.64 3.23 10.96
CA LEU A 14 -2.91 1.96 10.75
C LEU A 14 -3.74 0.97 9.94
N HIS A 15 -5.04 0.88 10.20
CA HIS A 15 -5.96 0.05 9.42
C HIS A 15 -6.04 0.52 7.96
N SER A 16 -6.14 1.83 7.72
CA SER A 16 -6.09 2.39 6.36
C SER A 16 -4.80 2.04 5.62
N ILE A 17 -3.65 2.11 6.31
CA ILE A 17 -2.36 1.71 5.71
C ILE A 17 -2.39 0.23 5.34
N ALA A 18 -2.86 -0.64 6.24
CA ALA A 18 -2.97 -2.07 5.96
C ALA A 18 -3.91 -2.38 4.77
N LEU A 19 -5.01 -1.64 4.60
CA LEU A 19 -5.89 -1.78 3.43
C LEU A 19 -5.20 -1.35 2.14
N GLU A 20 -4.39 -0.29 2.17
CA GLU A 20 -3.61 0.15 1.01
C GLU A 20 -2.53 -0.87 0.62
N GLU A 21 -1.84 -1.48 1.59
CA GLU A 21 -0.90 -2.60 1.38
C GLU A 21 -1.58 -3.79 0.69
N VAL A 22 -2.76 -4.20 1.17
CA VAL A 22 -3.54 -5.27 0.56
C VAL A 22 -3.93 -4.93 -0.88
N ALA A 23 -4.34 -3.69 -1.14
CA ALA A 23 -4.65 -3.24 -2.50
C ALA A 23 -3.43 -3.31 -3.42
N ILE A 24 -2.24 -2.92 -2.93
CA ILE A 24 -0.99 -3.02 -3.69
C ILE A 24 -0.64 -4.48 -3.99
N ALA A 25 -0.81 -5.38 -3.03
CA ALA A 25 -0.59 -6.82 -3.24
C ALA A 25 -1.51 -7.39 -4.34
N HIS A 26 -2.78 -6.95 -4.39
CA HIS A 26 -3.70 -7.35 -5.45
C HIS A 26 -3.27 -6.83 -6.83
N ILE A 27 -2.79 -5.58 -6.93
CA ILE A 27 -2.26 -5.04 -8.19
C ILE A 27 -1.02 -5.85 -8.61
N LEU A 28 -0.11 -6.13 -7.68
CA LEU A 28 1.09 -6.91 -7.97
C LEU A 28 0.75 -8.31 -8.50
N ASN A 29 -0.23 -8.98 -7.90
CA ASN A 29 -0.73 -10.26 -8.39
C ASN A 29 -1.34 -10.14 -9.79
N ALA A 30 -2.17 -9.12 -10.03
CA ALA A 30 -2.78 -8.88 -11.34
C ALA A 30 -1.74 -8.61 -12.44
N GLU A 31 -0.68 -7.88 -12.13
CA GLU A 31 0.46 -7.70 -13.05
C GLU A 31 1.20 -9.02 -13.31
N GLY A 32 1.33 -9.88 -12.29
CA GLY A 32 1.86 -11.24 -12.46
C GLY A 32 1.00 -12.11 -13.37
N GLU A 33 -0.32 -12.12 -13.18
CA GLU A 33 -1.27 -12.81 -14.04
C GLU A 33 -1.23 -12.30 -15.49
N LYS A 34 -1.03 -10.99 -15.67
CA LYS A 34 -0.85 -10.38 -17.00
C LYS A 34 0.37 -10.95 -17.72
N ILE A 35 1.51 -11.08 -17.04
CA ILE A 35 2.72 -11.71 -17.60
C ILE A 35 2.45 -13.18 -17.94
N GLN A 36 1.85 -13.95 -17.02
CA GLN A 36 1.53 -15.36 -17.27
C GLN A 36 0.62 -15.54 -18.48
N LYS A 37 -0.37 -14.65 -18.65
CA LYS A 37 -1.26 -14.67 -19.82
C LYS A 37 -0.55 -14.26 -21.10
N ALA A 38 0.36 -13.29 -21.04
CA ALA A 38 1.20 -12.91 -22.18
C ALA A 38 2.04 -14.07 -22.69
N LEU A 39 2.56 -14.92 -21.78
CA LEU A 39 3.39 -16.08 -22.12
C LEU A 39 2.59 -17.29 -22.63
N THR A 40 1.30 -17.39 -22.33
CA THR A 40 0.47 -18.55 -22.72
C THR A 40 -0.31 -18.35 -24.01
N CYS A 41 -0.43 -17.12 -24.51
CA CYS A 41 -1.07 -16.81 -25.79
C CYS A 41 -0.04 -16.44 -26.86
N GLU A 42 -0.36 -16.69 -28.13
CA GLU A 42 0.44 -16.19 -29.25
C GLU A 42 0.32 -14.66 -29.33
N HIS A 43 1.47 -13.99 -29.20
CA HIS A 43 1.62 -12.55 -29.33
C HIS A 43 2.76 -12.24 -30.30
N LYS A 44 2.70 -11.08 -30.96
CA LYS A 44 3.88 -10.59 -31.69
C LYS A 44 4.95 -10.16 -30.68
N LEU A 45 6.21 -10.20 -31.08
CA LEU A 45 7.32 -9.78 -30.22
C LEU A 45 7.14 -8.35 -29.69
N ASP A 46 6.66 -7.43 -30.55
CA ASP A 46 6.41 -6.04 -30.17
C ASP A 46 5.34 -5.92 -29.08
N ASP A 47 4.31 -6.78 -29.10
CA ASP A 47 3.26 -6.82 -28.07
C ASP A 47 3.84 -7.29 -26.74
N LEU A 48 4.73 -8.30 -26.75
CA LEU A 48 5.40 -8.79 -25.52
C LEU A 48 6.30 -7.72 -24.91
N ILE A 49 7.06 -6.99 -25.72
CA ILE A 49 7.90 -5.88 -25.26
C ILE A 49 7.03 -4.76 -24.65
N ALA A 50 5.90 -4.44 -25.29
CA ALA A 50 4.98 -3.44 -24.78
C ALA A 50 4.35 -3.84 -23.44
N ILE A 51 3.98 -5.12 -23.28
CA ILE A 51 3.46 -5.66 -22.01
C ILE A 51 4.52 -5.58 -20.91
N ASP A 52 5.75 -6.02 -21.18
CA ASP A 52 6.86 -5.95 -20.21
C ASP A 52 7.14 -4.51 -19.76
N ALA A 53 7.23 -3.57 -20.72
CA ALA A 53 7.43 -2.16 -20.42
C ALA A 53 6.29 -1.57 -19.57
N SER A 54 5.04 -1.99 -19.84
CA SER A 54 3.85 -1.60 -19.07
C SER A 54 3.90 -2.13 -17.63
N VAL A 55 4.17 -3.42 -17.44
CA VAL A 55 4.34 -4.05 -16.12
C VAL A 55 5.45 -3.34 -15.33
N ALA A 56 6.62 -3.14 -15.95
CA ALA A 56 7.73 -2.45 -15.31
C ALA A 56 7.36 -1.01 -14.89
N SER A 57 6.50 -0.33 -15.65
CA SER A 57 5.98 0.99 -15.30
C SER A 57 5.08 0.95 -14.07
N VAL A 58 4.17 -0.02 -13.99
CA VAL A 58 3.31 -0.23 -12.83
C VAL A 58 4.15 -0.54 -11.59
N LEU A 59 5.13 -1.44 -11.68
CA LEU A 59 6.02 -1.78 -10.57
C LEU A 59 6.78 -0.55 -10.05
N ARG A 60 7.30 0.31 -10.94
CA ARG A 60 7.93 1.58 -10.54
C ARG A 60 6.98 2.52 -9.81
N LEU A 61 5.69 2.53 -10.18
CA LEU A 61 4.68 3.32 -9.49
C LEU A 61 4.35 2.74 -8.12
N LEU A 62 4.23 1.42 -8.01
CA LEU A 62 4.01 0.75 -6.72
C LEU A 62 5.16 0.98 -5.75
N ILE A 63 6.42 0.91 -6.19
CA ILE A 63 7.58 1.23 -5.34
C ILE A 63 7.49 2.65 -4.78
N LYS A 64 7.10 3.64 -5.60
CA LYS A 64 6.90 5.02 -5.11
C LYS A 64 5.75 5.10 -4.09
N LYS A 65 4.69 4.33 -4.30
CA LYS A 65 3.55 4.25 -3.37
C LYS A 65 3.96 3.61 -2.04
N GLU A 66 4.78 2.56 -2.07
CA GLU A 66 5.37 1.91 -0.90
C GLU A 66 6.20 2.88 -0.08
N MET A 67 7.03 3.71 -0.72
CA MET A 67 7.77 4.76 -0.02
C MET A 67 6.84 5.74 0.71
N ILE A 68 5.71 6.12 0.09
CA ILE A 68 4.71 6.99 0.71
C ILE A 68 3.99 6.29 1.87
N LEU A 69 3.67 5.00 1.73
CA LEU A 69 3.06 4.21 2.81
C LEU A 69 4.01 4.08 4.00
N GLN A 70 5.30 3.84 3.75
CA GLN A 70 6.33 3.81 4.77
C GLN A 70 6.37 5.14 5.55
N PHE A 71 6.38 6.29 4.87
CA PHE A 71 6.32 7.59 5.53
C PHE A 71 5.03 7.81 6.33
N LYS A 72 3.87 7.37 5.82
CA LYS A 72 2.59 7.42 6.55
C LYS A 72 2.63 6.54 7.80
N LEU A 73 3.22 5.35 7.71
CA LEU A 73 3.36 4.42 8.82
C LEU A 73 4.26 5.01 9.91
N GLU A 74 5.45 5.48 9.55
CA GLU A 74 6.38 6.12 10.47
C GLU A 74 5.71 7.31 11.18
N SER A 75 5.05 8.19 10.42
CA SER A 75 4.33 9.34 10.98
C SER A 75 3.23 8.89 11.96
N THR A 76 2.45 7.87 11.60
CA THR A 76 1.37 7.34 12.45
C THR A 76 1.93 6.71 13.74
N LEU A 77 3.06 6.01 13.66
CA LEU A 77 3.70 5.39 14.82
C LEU A 77 4.25 6.43 15.81
N THR A 78 4.74 7.58 15.32
CA THR A 78 5.23 8.68 16.16
C THR A 78 4.14 9.45 16.92
N LEU A 79 2.86 9.22 16.60
CA LEU A 79 1.77 9.86 17.35
C LEU A 79 1.81 9.42 18.83
N PRO A 80 1.70 10.38 19.78
CA PRO A 80 1.78 10.10 21.20
C PRO A 80 0.64 9.18 21.62
N ASN A 81 0.94 8.22 22.51
CA ASN A 81 -0.10 7.49 23.21
C ASN A 81 -0.58 8.41 24.35
N SER A 82 -1.89 8.67 24.45
CA SER A 82 -2.45 9.51 25.50
C SER A 82 -2.12 8.93 26.88
N THR A 83 -1.03 9.34 27.52
CA THR A 83 -0.78 9.09 28.93
C THR A 83 -1.52 10.19 29.69
N HIS A 84 -2.73 9.91 30.14
CA HIS A 84 -3.31 10.73 31.21
C HIS A 84 -2.41 10.53 32.45
N PRO A 85 -1.74 11.56 32.99
CA PRO A 85 -1.10 11.43 34.29
C PRO A 85 -2.23 11.24 35.29
N HIS A 86 -2.28 10.10 35.98
CA HIS A 86 -3.13 9.98 37.15
C HIS A 86 -2.70 11.06 38.15
N PRO A 87 -3.59 11.94 38.63
CA PRO A 87 -3.26 12.78 39.78
C PRO A 87 -3.17 11.85 40.99
N HIS A 88 -1.95 11.58 41.47
CA HIS A 88 -1.77 10.98 42.78
C HIS A 88 -2.12 12.01 43.87
N PRO A 89 -2.76 11.58 44.97
CA PRO A 89 -3.24 12.44 46.05
C PRO A 89 -2.12 13.10 46.85
#